data_AF-A0A4R6J9I2-F1
#
_entry.id   AF-A0A4R6J9I2-F1
#
_cell.length_a   1.000
_cell.length_b   1.000
_cell.length_c   1.000
_cell.angle_alpha   90.00
_cell.angle_beta   90.00
_cell.angle_gamma   90.00
#
_symmetry.space_group_name_H-M   'P 1'
#
loop_
_entity.id
_entity.type
_entity.pdbx_description
1 polymer ?
#
loop_
_entity_poly.entity_id
_entity_poly.type
_entity_poly.pdbx_seq_one_letter_code
_entity_poly.pdbx_strand_id
1 'polypeptide(L)'
;MTPRRLVLFTAVAVAASAAVMIALLLRPAPAAVTPVKAAPPLTRPVPTPAPSVEAALPPEGVVVAATTAIPSAAPASTAATPAAPAPAPFVQSFAAQPGVKPLPALPSPTAPLKVPANVDGCDRGYGTRTQCVPWTFPSSATDKCAWLAAQGFTHLTVHGTDRHQLDPDKNGTACD
;
A
#
# COMPACT_ATOMS: atom_id res chain seq x y z
N MET A 1 -9.74 18.07 61.46
CA MET A 1 -8.47 17.56 60.89
C MET A 1 -7.38 17.72 61.95
N THR A 2 -6.79 16.61 62.39
CA THR A 2 -5.78 16.62 63.46
C THR A 2 -4.38 16.98 62.92
N PRO A 3 -3.57 17.74 63.68
CA PRO A 3 -2.29 18.30 63.23
C PRO A 3 -1.27 17.24 62.79
N ARG A 4 -1.46 15.99 63.23
CA ARG A 4 -0.64 14.82 62.85
C ARG A 4 -0.76 14.43 61.37
N ARG A 5 -1.90 14.69 60.73
CA ARG A 5 -2.10 14.35 59.31
C ARG A 5 -1.41 15.35 58.37
N LEU A 6 -1.31 16.62 58.76
CA LEU A 6 -0.70 17.68 57.95
C LEU A 6 0.83 17.48 57.78
N VAL A 7 1.51 17.00 58.84
CA VAL A 7 2.96 16.76 58.83
C VAL A 7 3.35 15.55 57.96
N LEU A 8 2.48 14.54 57.87
CA LEU A 8 2.71 13.37 57.01
C LEU A 8 2.59 13.71 55.52
N PHE A 9 1.66 14.60 55.14
CA PHE A 9 1.50 15.00 53.74
C PHE A 9 2.67 15.85 53.22
N THR A 10 3.25 16.72 54.05
CA THR A 10 4.40 17.53 53.63
C THR A 10 5.67 16.71 53.47
N ALA A 11 5.90 15.70 54.32
CA ALA A 11 7.06 14.81 54.21
C ALA A 11 7.03 13.97 52.92
N VAL A 12 5.85 13.46 52.51
CA VAL A 12 5.71 12.67 51.28
C VAL A 12 5.90 13.54 50.03
N ALA A 13 5.43 14.79 50.05
CA ALA A 13 5.58 15.72 48.91
C ALA A 13 7.04 16.11 48.65
N VAL A 14 7.86 16.27 49.69
CA VAL A 14 9.29 16.60 49.55
C VAL A 14 10.08 15.39 49.00
N ALA A 15 9.76 14.17 49.44
CA ALA A 15 10.42 12.95 48.95
C ALA A 15 10.12 12.68 47.47
N ALA A 16 8.89 12.92 47.01
CA ALA A 16 8.50 12.74 45.61
C ALA A 16 9.24 13.72 44.68
N SER A 17 9.41 14.98 45.12
CA SER A 17 10.12 16.02 44.37
C SER A 17 11.59 15.68 44.15
N ALA A 18 12.28 15.12 45.15
CA ALA A 18 13.68 14.75 45.07
C ALA A 18 13.92 13.59 44.09
N ALA A 19 13.03 12.60 44.06
CA ALA A 19 13.14 11.46 43.15
C ALA A 19 12.99 11.87 41.67
N VAL A 20 12.10 12.82 41.37
CA VAL A 20 11.91 13.33 40.00
C VAL A 20 13.14 14.11 39.52
N MET A 21 13.75 14.94 40.38
CA MET A 21 14.97 15.69 40.01
C MET A 21 16.16 14.76 39.76
N ILE A 22 16.34 13.70 40.57
CA ILE A 22 17.40 12.71 40.35
C ILE A 22 17.16 11.95 39.04
N ALA A 23 15.91 11.59 38.72
CA ALA A 23 15.57 10.91 37.47
C ALA A 23 15.79 11.79 36.22
N LEU A 24 15.63 13.12 36.32
CA LEU A 24 15.97 14.04 35.23
C LEU A 24 17.49 14.18 35.03
N LEU A 25 18.27 14.19 36.12
CA LEU A 25 19.73 14.33 36.06
C LEU A 25 20.42 13.06 35.54
N LEU A 26 19.82 11.88 35.72
CA LEU A 26 20.33 10.61 35.19
C LEU A 26 19.86 10.30 33.76
N ARG A 27 19.19 11.24 33.07
CA ARG A 27 18.81 11.01 31.67
C ARG A 27 20.08 10.91 30.80
N PRO A 28 20.33 9.76 30.15
CA PRO A 28 21.46 9.62 29.24
C PRO A 28 21.30 10.63 28.10
N ALA A 29 22.39 11.30 27.74
CA ALA A 29 22.41 12.21 26.61
C ALA A 29 21.93 11.49 25.34
N PRO A 30 21.10 12.14 24.49
CA PRO A 30 20.69 11.54 23.24
C PRO A 30 21.95 11.29 22.41
N ALA A 31 22.16 10.03 22.04
CA ALA A 31 23.25 9.65 21.14
C ALA A 31 23.15 10.52 19.88
N ALA A 32 24.27 11.18 19.54
CA ALA A 32 24.36 11.99 18.34
C ALA A 32 24.01 11.13 17.12
N VAL A 33 22.88 11.44 16.49
CA VAL A 33 22.47 10.81 15.24
C VAL A 33 23.47 11.25 14.18
N THR A 34 24.30 10.32 13.72
CA THR A 34 25.20 10.57 12.60
C THR A 34 24.37 10.80 11.34
N PRO A 35 24.64 11.87 10.56
CA PRO A 35 23.91 12.10 9.32
C PRO A 35 24.28 11.01 8.31
N VAL A 36 23.28 10.20 7.95
CA VAL A 36 23.40 9.24 6.85
C VAL A 36 23.56 10.04 5.56
N LYS A 37 24.70 9.87 4.90
CA LYS A 37 25.00 10.41 3.58
C LYS A 37 23.93 9.92 2.60
N ALA A 38 23.11 10.85 2.09
CA ALA A 38 22.07 10.55 1.13
C ALA A 38 22.65 9.81 -0.09
N ALA A 39 22.12 8.62 -0.35
CA ALA A 39 22.41 7.89 -1.59
C ALA A 39 21.85 8.70 -2.78
N PRO A 40 22.57 8.76 -3.91
CA PRO A 40 22.07 9.42 -5.10
C PRO A 40 20.78 8.74 -5.58
N PRO A 41 19.81 9.51 -6.10
CA PRO A 41 18.56 8.95 -6.60
C PRO A 41 18.85 8.00 -7.77
N LEU A 42 18.41 6.74 -7.63
CA LEU A 42 18.36 5.80 -8.74
C LEU A 42 17.40 6.37 -9.79
N THR A 43 17.94 6.78 -10.93
CA THR A 43 17.16 7.13 -12.11
C THR A 43 16.45 5.87 -12.60
N ARG A 44 15.15 5.78 -12.32
CA ARG A 44 14.30 4.70 -12.82
C ARG A 44 14.14 4.91 -14.33
N PRO A 45 14.53 3.95 -15.19
CA PRO A 45 14.28 4.05 -16.62
C PRO A 45 12.77 4.15 -16.85
N VAL A 46 12.37 5.18 -17.62
CA VAL A 46 10.98 5.38 -18.04
C VAL A 46 10.59 4.22 -18.96
N PRO A 47 9.51 3.48 -18.68
CA PRO A 47 9.04 2.45 -19.58
C PRO A 47 8.53 3.09 -20.88
N THR A 48 9.16 2.73 -22.00
CA THR A 48 8.66 3.04 -23.34
C THR A 48 7.28 2.38 -23.51
N PRO A 49 6.23 3.13 -23.90
CA PRO A 49 4.91 2.54 -24.13
C PRO A 49 4.98 1.58 -25.32
N ALA A 50 4.54 0.33 -25.09
CA ALA A 50 4.34 -0.65 -26.14
C ALA A 50 3.19 -0.20 -27.06
N PRO A 51 3.28 -0.42 -28.39
CA PRO A 51 2.16 -0.17 -29.28
C PRO A 51 0.99 -1.09 -28.94
N SER A 52 -0.16 -0.49 -28.67
CA SER A 52 -1.43 -1.20 -28.46
C SER A 52 -1.87 -1.80 -29.80
N VAL A 53 -1.78 -3.12 -29.91
CA VAL A 53 -2.47 -3.86 -30.99
C VAL A 53 -3.88 -4.14 -30.52
N GLU A 54 -4.79 -3.32 -31.02
CA GLU A 54 -6.23 -3.49 -30.91
C GLU A 54 -6.63 -4.77 -31.68
N ALA A 55 -6.93 -5.83 -30.93
CA ALA A 55 -7.46 -7.06 -31.50
C ALA A 55 -8.94 -6.83 -31.86
N ALA A 56 -9.19 -6.48 -33.11
CA ALA A 56 -10.53 -6.43 -33.69
C ALA A 56 -11.11 -7.86 -33.78
N LEU A 57 -12.20 -8.11 -33.05
CA LEU A 57 -13.04 -9.29 -33.20
C LEU A 57 -13.72 -9.28 -34.58
N PRO A 58 -13.87 -10.44 -35.25
CA PRO A 58 -14.65 -10.51 -36.49
C PRO A 58 -16.16 -10.50 -36.18
N PRO A 59 -17.00 -9.74 -36.92
CA PRO A 59 -18.44 -9.90 -36.86
C PRO A 59 -18.86 -11.14 -37.67
N GLU A 60 -19.67 -11.98 -37.03
CA GLU A 60 -20.38 -13.09 -37.67
C GLU A 60 -21.32 -12.58 -38.78
N GLY A 61 -21.43 -13.40 -39.82
CA GLY A 61 -22.02 -13.03 -41.10
C GLY A 61 -23.53 -12.79 -41.09
N VAL A 62 -23.93 -11.83 -41.92
CA VAL A 62 -25.30 -11.71 -42.45
C VAL A 62 -25.19 -11.75 -43.97
N VAL A 63 -25.84 -12.75 -44.56
CA VAL A 63 -26.01 -12.94 -46.00
C VAL A 63 -27.17 -12.08 -46.51
N VAL A 64 -26.94 -11.25 -47.54
CA VAL A 64 -27.97 -10.78 -48.46
C VAL A 64 -27.39 -10.73 -49.88
N ALA A 65 -28.08 -11.38 -50.81
CA ALA A 65 -27.78 -11.40 -52.24
C ALA A 65 -28.45 -10.22 -52.96
N ALA A 66 -27.78 -9.63 -53.97
CA ALA A 66 -28.33 -9.37 -55.32
C ALA A 66 -27.40 -8.48 -56.20
N THR A 67 -27.09 -9.03 -57.39
CA THR A 67 -27.14 -8.38 -58.73
C THR A 67 -26.18 -7.23 -59.07
N THR A 68 -25.17 -7.50 -59.91
CA THR A 68 -25.04 -7.09 -61.33
C THR A 68 -23.57 -7.20 -61.77
N ALA A 69 -23.31 -7.95 -62.83
CA ALA A 69 -21.98 -8.08 -63.43
C ALA A 69 -21.63 -6.82 -64.27
N ILE A 70 -20.41 -6.32 -64.10
CA ILE A 70 -19.72 -5.45 -65.06
C ILE A 70 -18.35 -6.10 -65.34
N PRO A 71 -18.04 -6.51 -66.59
CA PRO A 71 -16.71 -7.01 -66.92
C PRO A 71 -15.81 -5.81 -67.17
N SER A 72 -14.87 -5.53 -66.26
CA SER A 72 -13.78 -4.59 -66.51
C SER A 72 -12.46 -5.35 -66.51
N ALA A 73 -12.04 -5.75 -67.71
CA ALA A 73 -10.72 -6.29 -67.95
C ALA A 73 -9.66 -5.19 -67.81
N ALA A 74 -8.65 -5.42 -66.96
CA ALA A 74 -7.34 -4.77 -67.02
C ALA A 74 -6.31 -5.65 -66.27
N PRO A 75 -5.03 -5.63 -66.67
CA PRO A 75 -4.23 -6.83 -66.84
C PRO A 75 -3.61 -7.35 -65.54
N ALA A 76 -3.38 -8.66 -65.54
CA ALA A 76 -2.50 -9.33 -64.60
C ALA A 76 -1.12 -8.64 -64.58
N SER A 77 -0.71 -8.17 -63.41
CA SER A 77 0.70 -7.98 -63.08
C SER A 77 0.95 -8.68 -61.76
N THR A 78 1.01 -10.00 -61.82
CA THR A 78 1.55 -10.85 -60.76
C THR A 78 3.08 -10.72 -60.81
N ALA A 79 3.60 -9.57 -60.37
CA ALA A 79 4.97 -9.52 -59.89
C ALA A 79 4.96 -10.11 -58.48
N ALA A 80 5.20 -11.42 -58.39
CA ALA A 80 5.42 -12.09 -57.11
C ALA A 80 6.71 -11.52 -56.50
N THR A 81 6.57 -10.58 -55.57
CA THR A 81 7.66 -10.21 -54.66
C THR A 81 8.07 -11.48 -53.93
N PRO A 82 9.36 -11.88 -53.94
CA PRO A 82 9.83 -12.98 -53.13
C PRO A 82 9.46 -12.69 -51.68
N ALA A 83 8.70 -13.61 -51.05
CA ALA A 83 8.36 -13.49 -49.65
C ALA A 83 9.66 -13.31 -48.86
N ALA A 84 9.78 -12.20 -48.15
CA ALA A 84 10.90 -11.98 -47.24
C ALA A 84 10.93 -13.16 -46.25
N PRO A 85 12.10 -13.74 -45.95
CA PRO A 85 12.19 -14.83 -44.99
C PRO A 85 11.59 -14.33 -43.67
N ALA A 86 10.69 -15.13 -43.12
CA ALA A 86 10.07 -14.82 -41.83
C ALA A 86 11.18 -14.63 -40.78
N PRO A 87 11.14 -13.55 -39.98
CA PRO A 87 12.14 -13.32 -38.96
C PRO A 87 12.14 -14.50 -37.98
N ALA A 88 13.34 -14.96 -37.62
CA ALA A 88 13.48 -16.04 -36.65
C ALA A 88 12.78 -15.65 -35.32
N PRO A 89 12.16 -16.63 -34.63
CA PRO A 89 11.55 -16.35 -33.34
C PRO A 89 12.58 -15.79 -32.36
N PHE A 90 12.23 -14.71 -31.68
CA PHE A 90 13.05 -14.15 -30.62
C PHE A 90 12.98 -15.06 -29.39
N VAL A 91 13.92 -16.00 -29.31
CA VAL A 91 14.07 -16.89 -28.16
C VAL A 91 15.02 -16.25 -27.17
N GLN A 92 14.53 -16.01 -25.96
CA GLN A 92 15.35 -15.52 -24.87
C GLN A 92 16.31 -16.62 -24.41
N SER A 93 17.59 -16.27 -24.22
CA SER A 93 18.66 -17.23 -23.89
C SER A 93 18.42 -18.02 -22.59
N PHE A 94 17.58 -17.51 -21.67
CA PHE A 94 17.16 -18.24 -20.47
C PHE A 94 16.39 -19.53 -20.80
N ALA A 95 15.65 -19.55 -21.90
CA ALA A 95 14.85 -20.72 -22.30
C ALA A 95 15.73 -21.84 -22.87
N ALA A 96 16.94 -21.51 -23.34
CA ALA A 96 17.89 -22.46 -23.89
C ALA A 96 18.76 -23.15 -22.83
N GLN A 97 18.65 -22.76 -21.55
CA GLN A 97 19.47 -23.30 -20.46
C GLN A 97 18.64 -23.84 -19.28
N PRO A 98 17.86 -24.93 -19.46
CA PRO A 98 17.24 -25.65 -18.34
C PRO A 98 18.25 -26.48 -17.52
N GLY A 99 19.55 -26.41 -17.83
CA GLY A 99 20.58 -27.36 -17.35
C GLY A 99 21.06 -27.19 -15.91
N VAL A 100 20.54 -26.22 -15.16
CA VAL A 100 20.94 -26.02 -13.76
C VAL A 100 19.98 -26.77 -12.84
N LYS A 101 20.50 -27.62 -11.96
CA LYS A 101 19.68 -28.27 -10.93
C LYS A 101 19.00 -27.20 -10.06
N PRO A 102 17.70 -27.34 -9.75
CA PRO A 102 17.03 -26.48 -8.78
C PRO A 102 17.79 -26.48 -7.46
N LEU A 103 17.86 -25.31 -6.82
CA LEU A 103 18.40 -25.21 -5.47
C LEU A 103 17.54 -26.05 -4.51
N PRO A 104 18.15 -26.66 -3.48
CA PRO A 104 17.38 -27.32 -2.44
C PRO A 104 16.44 -26.32 -1.74
N ALA A 105 15.25 -26.78 -1.36
CA ALA A 105 14.30 -25.96 -0.62
C ALA A 105 14.92 -25.53 0.73
N LEU A 106 14.79 -24.24 1.05
CA LEU A 106 15.16 -23.75 2.36
C LEU A 106 14.13 -24.22 3.40
N PRO A 107 14.54 -24.42 4.67
CA PRO A 107 13.61 -24.67 5.75
C PRO A 107 12.57 -23.55 5.85
N SER A 108 11.33 -23.92 6.17
CA SER A 108 10.30 -22.91 6.46
C SER A 108 10.68 -22.12 7.72
N PRO A 109 10.52 -20.79 7.72
CA PRO A 109 10.76 -20.00 8.92
C PRO A 109 9.82 -20.44 10.04
N THR A 110 10.39 -20.79 11.20
CA THR A 110 9.64 -21.24 12.38
C THR A 110 9.14 -20.08 13.25
N ALA A 111 9.75 -18.90 13.10
CA ALA A 111 9.36 -17.72 13.85
C ALA A 111 8.10 -17.08 13.26
N PRO A 112 7.13 -16.63 14.08
CA PRO A 112 5.99 -15.89 13.58
C PRO A 112 6.46 -14.58 12.96
N LEU A 113 5.98 -14.30 11.74
CA LEU A 113 6.24 -13.03 11.09
C LEU A 113 5.52 -11.93 11.87
N LYS A 114 6.29 -11.01 12.44
CA LYS A 114 5.76 -9.85 13.15
C LYS A 114 5.40 -8.77 12.12
N VAL A 115 4.17 -8.82 11.61
CA VAL A 115 3.65 -7.77 10.73
C VAL A 115 3.03 -6.67 11.60
N PRO A 116 3.45 -5.41 11.47
CA PRO A 116 2.86 -4.34 12.23
C PRO A 116 1.44 -4.06 11.73
N ALA A 117 0.54 -3.69 12.65
CA ALA A 117 -0.88 -3.50 12.33
C ALA A 117 -1.15 -2.36 11.32
N ASN A 118 -0.16 -1.50 11.07
CA ASN A 118 -0.26 -0.34 10.18
C ASN A 118 0.34 -0.58 8.79
N VAL A 119 0.69 -1.82 8.44
CA VAL A 119 1.35 -2.13 7.15
C VAL A 119 0.52 -1.67 5.94
N ASP A 120 -0.80 -1.79 6.03
CA ASP A 120 -1.73 -1.41 4.97
C ASP A 120 -2.08 0.09 5.00
N GLY A 121 -1.61 0.83 6.02
CA GLY A 121 -2.04 2.21 6.29
C GLY A 121 -3.50 2.33 6.76
N CYS A 122 -4.24 1.22 6.88
CA CYS A 122 -5.59 1.16 7.41
C CYS A 122 -5.58 0.77 8.89
N ASP A 123 -6.42 1.41 9.68
CA ASP A 123 -6.77 0.95 11.01
C ASP A 123 -7.91 -0.04 10.95
N ARG A 124 -7.62 -1.31 11.26
CA ARG A 124 -8.62 -2.37 11.34
C ARG A 124 -9.37 -2.38 12.69
N GLY A 125 -9.05 -1.45 13.58
CA GLY A 125 -9.78 -1.24 14.84
C GLY A 125 -11.12 -0.51 14.66
N TYR A 126 -11.47 -0.06 13.46
CA TYR A 126 -12.72 0.64 13.20
C TYR A 126 -13.46 0.06 11.99
N GLY A 127 -14.78 -0.01 12.12
CA GLY A 127 -15.68 -0.38 11.05
C GLY A 127 -15.64 -1.86 10.70
N THR A 128 -16.17 -2.17 9.52
CA THR A 128 -16.21 -3.53 8.97
C THR A 128 -14.87 -3.92 8.33
N ARG A 129 -14.70 -5.21 7.99
CA ARG A 129 -13.48 -5.72 7.33
C ARG A 129 -13.10 -5.02 6.02
N THR A 130 -14.08 -4.38 5.36
CA THR A 130 -13.91 -3.69 4.08
C THR A 130 -13.73 -2.18 4.25
N GLN A 131 -13.94 -1.62 5.44
CA GLN A 131 -13.71 -0.22 5.72
C GLN A 131 -12.23 -0.01 6.10
N CYS A 132 -11.63 1.03 5.53
CA CYS A 132 -10.25 1.41 5.82
C CYS A 132 -10.24 2.82 6.43
N VAL A 133 -10.30 2.89 7.76
CA VAL A 133 -10.04 4.16 8.46
C VAL A 133 -8.53 4.44 8.37
N PRO A 134 -8.07 5.64 8.04
CA PRO A 134 -6.64 5.91 7.93
C PRO A 134 -5.92 5.69 9.25
N TRP A 135 -4.79 4.98 9.21
CA TRP A 135 -3.92 4.83 10.38
C TRP A 135 -3.35 6.17 10.86
N THR A 136 -3.25 7.15 9.98
CA THR A 136 -2.83 8.51 10.29
C THR A 136 -3.71 9.47 9.51
N PHE A 137 -4.36 10.37 10.25
CA PHE A 137 -5.20 11.40 9.66
C PHE A 137 -4.33 12.48 8.99
N PRO A 138 -4.77 13.08 7.88
CA PRO A 138 -4.07 14.20 7.29
C PRO A 138 -4.05 15.38 8.26
N SER A 139 -3.01 16.22 8.19
CA SER A 139 -2.88 17.39 9.07
C SER A 139 -4.03 18.40 8.94
N SER A 140 -4.75 18.37 7.82
CA SER A 140 -5.95 19.18 7.59
C SER A 140 -7.18 18.69 8.37
N ALA A 141 -7.17 17.46 8.91
CA ALA A 141 -8.28 16.92 9.70
C ALA A 141 -8.17 17.39 11.15
N THR A 142 -8.64 18.61 11.42
CA THR A 142 -8.72 19.16 12.79
C THR A 142 -9.75 18.43 13.64
N ASP A 143 -10.85 18.02 13.01
CA ASP A 143 -11.86 17.14 13.59
C ASP A 143 -11.88 15.84 12.78
N LYS A 144 -11.47 14.75 13.43
CA LYS A 144 -11.36 13.43 12.81
C LYS A 144 -12.73 12.88 12.42
N CYS A 145 -13.75 13.12 13.26
CA CYS A 145 -15.10 12.62 13.02
C CYS A 145 -15.78 13.38 11.88
N ALA A 146 -15.65 14.71 11.86
CA ALA A 146 -16.12 15.50 10.72
C ALA A 146 -15.39 15.12 9.42
N TRP A 147 -14.07 14.88 9.48
CA TRP A 147 -13.31 14.43 8.32
C TRP A 147 -13.79 13.05 7.83
N LEU A 148 -14.01 12.09 8.72
CA LEU A 148 -14.51 10.76 8.39
C LEU A 148 -15.90 10.83 7.74
N ALA A 149 -16.81 11.63 8.32
CA ALA A 149 -18.14 11.83 7.76
C ALA A 149 -18.06 12.44 6.35
N ALA A 150 -17.18 13.42 6.12
CA ALA A 150 -16.95 14.01 4.81
C ALA A 150 -16.36 13.03 3.77
N GLN A 151 -15.64 12.01 4.23
CA GLN A 151 -15.16 10.91 3.37
C GLN A 151 -16.20 9.78 3.21
N GLY A 152 -17.40 9.93 3.79
CA GLY A 152 -18.48 8.95 3.69
C GLY A 152 -18.36 7.77 4.65
N PHE A 153 -17.51 7.86 5.68
CA PHE A 153 -17.52 6.88 6.76
C PHE A 153 -18.68 7.19 7.70
N THR A 154 -19.59 6.22 7.83
CA THR A 154 -20.74 6.27 8.73
C THR A 154 -20.79 4.98 9.54
N HIS A 155 -21.26 5.05 10.79
CA HIS A 155 -21.47 3.88 11.66
C HIS A 155 -20.21 3.02 11.82
N LEU A 156 -19.12 3.63 12.28
CA LEU A 156 -17.86 2.92 12.52
C LEU A 156 -17.94 2.21 13.87
N THR A 157 -18.06 0.89 13.86
CA THR A 157 -17.94 0.09 15.10
C THR A 157 -16.49 0.06 15.56
N VAL A 158 -16.24 0.21 16.86
CA VAL A 158 -14.90 0.09 17.42
C VAL A 158 -14.60 -1.35 17.79
N HIS A 159 -13.49 -1.85 17.29
CA HIS A 159 -12.98 -3.20 17.54
C HIS A 159 -11.61 -3.12 18.21
N GLY A 160 -11.55 -3.51 19.49
CA GLY A 160 -10.32 -3.50 20.26
C GLY A 160 -9.97 -2.11 20.79
N THR A 161 -8.76 -1.63 20.51
CA THR A 161 -8.26 -0.36 21.07
C THR A 161 -8.69 0.83 20.23
N ASP A 162 -9.39 1.79 20.85
CA ASP A 162 -9.73 3.09 20.25
C ASP A 162 -8.48 3.99 20.15
N ARG A 163 -7.58 3.68 19.21
CA ARG A 163 -6.31 4.40 19.02
C ARG A 163 -6.51 5.87 18.65
N HIS A 164 -7.56 6.15 17.89
CA HIS A 164 -7.86 7.47 17.36
C HIS A 164 -8.75 8.31 18.27
N GLN A 165 -9.23 7.75 19.39
CA GLN A 165 -10.12 8.42 20.33
C GLN A 165 -11.38 8.91 19.62
N LEU A 166 -11.94 8.06 18.77
CA LEU A 166 -13.16 8.37 18.01
C LEU A 166 -14.42 7.98 18.79
N ASP A 167 -14.28 7.19 19.86
CA ASP A 167 -15.35 6.73 20.75
C ASP A 167 -15.04 7.19 22.19
N PRO A 168 -15.25 8.49 22.49
CA PRO A 168 -14.86 9.06 23.77
C PRO A 168 -15.67 8.53 24.96
N ASP A 169 -16.92 8.14 24.74
CA ASP A 169 -17.80 7.59 25.78
C ASP A 169 -17.68 6.05 25.91
N LYS A 170 -16.97 5.41 24.98
CA LYS A 170 -16.63 3.97 24.95
C LYS A 170 -17.84 3.08 24.77
N ASN A 171 -18.81 3.54 23.99
CA ASN A 171 -20.03 2.76 23.74
C ASN A 171 -19.87 1.74 22.60
N GLY A 172 -18.70 1.69 21.97
CA GLY A 172 -18.37 0.78 20.87
C GLY A 172 -18.70 1.33 19.50
N THR A 173 -19.15 2.59 19.41
CA THR A 173 -19.43 3.30 18.17
C THR A 173 -18.56 4.53 18.10
N ALA A 174 -17.80 4.67 17.02
CA ALA A 174 -16.99 5.84 16.77
C ALA A 174 -17.83 6.95 16.12
N CYS A 175 -17.59 8.18 16.57
CA CYS A 175 -18.14 9.41 16.02
C CYS A 175 -19.67 9.48 16.07
N ASP A 176 -20.24 9.21 17.24
CA ASP A 176 -21.67 9.30 17.53
C ASP A 176 -22.08 10.60 18.23
#